data_AF-W1QAA3-F1
#
_entry.id   AF-W1QAA3-F1
#
_cell.length_a   1.000
_cell.length_b   1.000
_cell.length_c   1.000
_cell.angle_alpha   90.00
_cell.angle_beta   90.00
_cell.angle_gamma   90.00
#
_symmetry.space_group_name_H-M   'P 1'
#
loop_
_entity.id
_entity.type
_entity.pdbx_description
1 polymer ?
#
loop_
_entity_poly.entity_id
_entity_poly.type
_entity_poly.pdbx_seq_one_letter_code
_entity_poly.pdbx_strand_id
1 'polypeptide(L)'
;MSRNSRKLWPHAIAATAVVGLVIGGAWALKTINSGLFEEPAKTSEASKSNGQSVSLVLTQKDLDSFSAAYLNEYPNLTVILHPSVDKSEFLSRFNVQGNSHKVIQVRSEESIFHVLKQLSSKINLITMNNLEMSANEVEAFHLDKFLINVHEVDHINDYI
;
A
#
# COMPACT_ATOMS: atom_id res chain seq x y z
N MET A 1 62.96 2.64 8.23
CA MET A 1 62.81 3.40 9.50
C MET A 1 61.31 3.47 9.81
N SER A 2 60.83 2.92 10.94
CA SER A 2 60.69 3.62 12.25
C SER A 2 59.58 4.68 12.20
N ARG A 3 58.47 4.67 12.98
CA ARG A 3 58.11 3.89 14.19
C ARG A 3 56.58 3.75 14.35
N ASN A 4 56.17 2.58 14.86
CA ASN A 4 55.10 2.33 15.84
C ASN A 4 54.47 3.54 16.59
N SER A 5 53.16 3.46 16.88
CA SER A 5 52.69 3.06 18.22
C SER A 5 51.18 2.72 18.28
N ARG A 6 50.84 1.66 19.03
CA ARG A 6 49.48 1.19 19.34
C ARG A 6 48.95 1.89 20.60
N LYS A 7 47.63 1.80 20.89
CA LYS A 7 47.18 1.56 22.28
C LYS A 7 45.80 0.91 22.42
N LEU A 8 45.74 0.04 23.43
CA LEU A 8 44.60 -0.71 23.99
C LEU A 8 44.53 -0.32 25.50
N TRP A 9 43.48 -0.54 26.28
CA TRP A 9 42.17 -1.21 26.06
C TRP A 9 41.11 -0.54 27.00
N PRO A 10 39.85 -1.03 27.13
CA PRO A 10 38.76 -0.28 27.78
C PRO A 10 38.68 -0.47 29.30
N HIS A 11 37.94 0.41 30.00
CA HIS A 11 36.94 0.12 31.07
C HIS A 11 36.54 1.41 31.82
N ALA A 12 35.24 1.61 32.08
CA ALA A 12 34.73 2.37 33.23
C ALA A 12 33.25 2.02 33.48
N ILE A 13 32.92 1.66 34.73
CA ILE A 13 31.54 1.40 35.21
C ILE A 13 31.35 2.25 36.48
N ALA A 14 30.24 3.00 36.55
CA ALA A 14 29.62 3.51 37.78
C ALA A 14 28.14 3.83 37.45
N ALA A 15 27.10 3.29 38.09
CA ALA A 15 26.79 3.11 39.51
C ALA A 15 26.12 4.35 40.16
N THR A 16 24.79 4.39 40.00
CA THR A 16 23.76 4.72 41.02
C THR A 16 23.82 6.04 41.80
N ALA A 17 22.72 6.80 41.71
CA ALA A 17 22.19 7.58 42.84
C ALA A 17 20.65 7.50 42.85
N VAL A 18 20.06 7.03 43.96
CA VAL A 18 18.62 6.98 44.20
C VAL A 18 18.30 7.79 45.45
N VAL A 19 17.65 8.95 45.29
CA VAL A 19 16.88 9.70 46.30
C VAL A 19 15.84 10.50 45.51
N GLY A 20 14.54 10.53 45.81
CA GLY A 20 13.82 10.02 46.97
C GLY A 20 13.17 11.16 47.75
N LEU A 21 12.02 11.68 47.27
CA LEU A 21 11.17 12.55 48.07
C LEU A 21 9.70 12.15 47.92
N VAL A 22 9.17 11.53 48.98
CA VAL A 22 7.76 11.18 49.12
C VAL A 22 7.12 12.21 50.04
N ILE A 23 6.10 12.89 49.53
CA ILE A 23 5.07 13.60 50.31
C ILE A 23 3.76 13.12 49.67
N GLY A 24 2.79 12.52 50.36
CA GLY A 24 2.55 12.50 51.79
C GLY A 24 1.12 13.00 52.04
N GLY A 25 0.12 12.15 51.82
CA GLY A 25 -1.29 12.50 51.96
C GLY A 25 -2.21 11.46 51.34
N ALA A 26 -3.03 10.79 52.16
CA ALA A 26 -4.04 9.84 51.74
C ALA A 26 -5.44 10.34 52.11
N TRP A 27 -6.46 9.74 51.46
CA TRP A 27 -7.91 9.85 51.74
C TRP A 27 -8.65 11.10 51.22
N ALA A 28 -9.28 10.95 50.05
CA ALA A 28 -10.70 11.30 49.86
C ALA A 28 -11.27 10.58 48.63
N LEU A 29 -12.31 9.77 48.83
CA LEU A 29 -13.11 9.17 47.76
C LEU A 29 -14.35 10.04 47.52
N LYS A 30 -14.73 10.23 46.24
CA LYS A 30 -16.11 10.09 45.69
C LYS A 30 -16.53 11.20 44.68
N THR A 31 -17.21 10.71 43.63
CA THR A 31 -18.07 11.42 42.64
C THR A 31 -17.44 12.35 41.59
N ILE A 32 -17.13 11.73 40.43
CA ILE A 32 -17.60 12.08 39.06
C ILE A 32 -17.63 13.56 38.68
N ASN A 33 -16.85 13.93 37.65
CA ASN A 33 -17.26 14.93 36.68
C ASN A 33 -16.99 14.42 35.25
N SER A 34 -17.92 14.69 34.34
CA SER A 34 -17.97 14.08 33.00
C SER A 34 -17.22 14.95 32.00
N GLY A 35 -15.98 14.57 31.66
CA GLY A 35 -15.12 15.32 30.74
C GLY A 35 -13.86 14.53 30.41
N LEU A 36 -14.04 13.32 29.87
CA LEU A 36 -12.98 12.35 29.64
C LEU A 36 -12.59 12.35 28.15
N PHE A 37 -11.27 12.35 27.89
CA PHE A 37 -10.61 12.27 26.57
C PHE A 37 -10.76 13.47 25.63
N GLU A 38 -9.72 14.30 25.58
CA GLU A 38 -9.25 14.83 24.29
C GLU A 38 -8.77 13.65 23.43
N GLU A 39 -9.33 13.53 22.23
CA GLU A 39 -8.97 12.52 21.24
C GLU A 39 -7.53 12.77 20.77
N PRO A 40 -6.59 11.80 20.88
CA PRO A 40 -5.26 11.98 20.32
C PRO A 40 -5.40 12.11 18.80
N ALA A 41 -4.84 13.19 18.25
CA ALA A 41 -4.96 13.52 16.84
C ALA A 41 -4.63 12.29 15.98
N LYS A 42 -5.58 11.91 15.11
CA LYS A 42 -5.36 10.91 14.07
C LYS A 42 -4.33 11.45 13.08
N THR A 43 -3.04 11.27 13.37
CA THR A 43 -2.04 11.09 12.32
C THR A 43 -2.49 9.89 11.51
N SER A 44 -3.06 10.17 10.34
CA SER A 44 -3.35 9.18 9.31
C SER A 44 -2.01 8.59 8.84
N GLU A 45 -1.50 7.60 9.57
CA GLU A 45 -0.60 6.63 8.99
C GLU A 45 -1.36 5.95 7.86
N ALA A 46 -1.07 6.38 6.62
CA ALA A 46 -1.46 5.66 5.42
C ALA A 46 -1.07 4.20 5.65
N SER A 47 -2.08 3.33 5.70
CA SER A 47 -1.92 1.96 6.19
C SER A 47 -1.21 1.15 5.12
N LYS A 48 0.13 1.27 5.07
CA LYS A 48 1.05 0.53 4.19
C LYS A 48 0.48 -0.85 3.95
N SER A 49 0.00 -1.10 2.72
CA SER A 49 -0.88 -2.24 2.46
C SER A 49 -0.35 -3.53 3.09
N ASN A 50 -1.16 -4.11 3.97
CA ASN A 50 -0.70 -5.04 5.00
C ASN A 50 -0.53 -6.47 4.43
N GLY A 51 0.35 -6.61 3.44
CA GLY A 51 0.56 -7.81 2.63
C GLY A 51 -0.60 -8.17 1.69
N GLN A 52 -1.56 -7.27 1.46
CA GLN A 52 -2.74 -7.57 0.64
C GLN A 52 -2.40 -7.68 -0.85
N SER A 53 -3.06 -8.60 -1.57
CA SER A 53 -2.94 -8.71 -3.02
C SER A 53 -3.85 -7.70 -3.70
N VAL A 54 -3.26 -6.91 -4.61
CA VAL A 54 -3.95 -5.85 -5.34
C VAL A 54 -3.79 -6.09 -6.83
N SER A 55 -4.90 -6.09 -7.57
CA SER A 55 -4.88 -6.01 -9.03
C SER A 55 -5.29 -4.60 -9.46
N LEU A 56 -4.52 -3.99 -10.36
CA LEU A 56 -4.77 -2.66 -10.90
C LEU A 56 -4.89 -2.74 -12.42
N VAL A 57 -6.05 -2.38 -12.96
CA VAL A 57 -6.28 -2.27 -14.40
C VAL A 57 -5.99 -0.85 -14.86
N LEU A 58 -5.18 -0.69 -15.90
CA LEU A 58 -4.84 0.61 -16.48
C LEU A 58 -5.26 0.68 -17.95
N THR A 59 -6.22 1.57 -18.25
CA THR A 59 -6.49 2.07 -19.61
C THR A 59 -5.55 3.23 -19.95
N GLN A 60 -5.59 3.70 -21.21
CA GLN A 60 -4.81 4.86 -21.63
C GLN A 60 -5.10 6.12 -20.80
N LYS A 61 -6.32 6.26 -20.26
CA LYS A 61 -6.76 7.39 -19.43
C LYS A 61 -6.21 7.32 -18.01
N ASP A 62 -6.07 6.10 -17.46
CA ASP A 62 -5.60 5.90 -16.08
C ASP A 62 -4.06 6.02 -15.95
N LEU A 63 -3.33 6.06 -17.07
CA LEU A 63 -1.87 6.17 -17.10
C LEU A 63 -1.33 7.45 -16.45
N ASP A 64 -2.08 8.56 -16.50
CA ASP A 64 -1.61 9.84 -15.97
C ASP A 64 -1.77 9.92 -14.44
N SER A 65 -2.63 9.09 -13.85
CA SER A 65 -2.75 8.86 -12.40
C SER A 65 -1.76 7.81 -11.87
N PHE A 66 -1.06 7.07 -12.75
CA PHE A 66 -0.18 5.99 -12.34
C PHE A 66 1.22 6.48 -11.92
N SER A 67 1.70 6.00 -10.76
CA SER A 67 3.06 6.22 -10.27
C SER A 67 3.90 4.95 -10.28
N ALA A 68 5.13 5.05 -10.79
CA ALA A 68 6.14 3.98 -10.73
C ALA A 68 6.46 3.55 -9.28
N ALA A 69 6.22 4.42 -8.28
CA ALA A 69 6.39 4.10 -6.87
C ALA A 69 5.56 2.87 -6.45
N TYR A 70 4.33 2.75 -6.94
CA TYR A 70 3.41 1.67 -6.58
C TYR A 70 3.98 0.28 -6.89
N LEU A 71 4.66 0.10 -8.03
CA LEU A 71 5.28 -1.18 -8.40
C LEU A 71 6.51 -1.55 -7.54
N ASN A 72 7.15 -0.55 -6.92
CA ASN A 72 8.31 -0.72 -6.05
C ASN A 72 7.91 -0.95 -4.59
N GLU A 73 6.95 -0.16 -4.09
CA GLU A 73 6.51 -0.19 -2.69
C GLU A 73 5.61 -1.38 -2.40
N TYR A 74 4.81 -1.84 -3.37
CA TYR A 74 3.86 -2.93 -3.18
C TYR A 74 4.31 -4.22 -3.86
N PRO A 75 4.85 -5.21 -3.11
CA PRO A 75 5.33 -6.47 -3.68
C PRO A 75 4.20 -7.27 -4.33
N ASN A 76 2.98 -7.19 -3.78
CA ASN A 76 1.82 -7.98 -4.18
C ASN A 76 0.86 -7.24 -5.13
N LEU A 77 1.28 -6.10 -5.69
CA LEU A 77 0.56 -5.39 -6.75
C LEU A 77 0.82 -6.06 -8.11
N THR A 78 -0.25 -6.38 -8.83
CA THR A 78 -0.22 -6.81 -10.23
C THR A 78 -0.93 -5.77 -11.09
N VAL A 79 -0.28 -5.31 -12.16
CA VAL A 79 -0.84 -4.34 -13.11
C VAL A 79 -1.30 -5.08 -14.37
N ILE A 80 -2.52 -4.83 -14.81
CA ILE A 80 -3.12 -5.36 -16.02
C ILE A 80 -3.30 -4.21 -17.01
N LEU A 81 -2.58 -4.26 -18.12
CA LEU A 81 -2.61 -3.21 -19.14
C LEU A 81 -3.71 -3.51 -20.16
N HIS A 82 -4.63 -2.56 -20.31
CA HIS A 82 -5.66 -2.54 -21.34
C HIS A 82 -5.05 -2.71 -22.75
N PRO A 83 -5.77 -3.31 -23.74
CA PRO A 83 -5.22 -3.52 -25.08
C PRO A 83 -4.76 -2.25 -25.81
N SER A 84 -5.23 -1.07 -25.40
CA SER A 84 -4.77 0.23 -25.92
C SER A 84 -3.37 0.64 -25.47
N VAL A 85 -2.82 0.02 -24.43
CA VAL A 85 -1.52 0.34 -23.83
C VAL A 85 -0.54 -0.77 -24.19
N ASP A 86 0.61 -0.44 -24.81
CA ASP A 86 1.68 -1.42 -25.01
C ASP A 86 2.56 -1.56 -23.76
N LYS A 87 2.80 -2.81 -23.34
CA LYS A 87 3.65 -3.15 -22.21
C LYS A 87 5.09 -2.64 -22.34
N SER A 88 5.68 -2.69 -23.52
CA SER A 88 7.07 -2.25 -23.73
C SER A 88 7.18 -0.74 -23.58
N GLU A 89 6.23 0.00 -24.16
CA GLU A 89 6.10 1.45 -23.99
C GLU A 89 5.87 1.81 -22.51
N PHE A 90 4.91 1.17 -21.85
CA PHE A 90 4.60 1.39 -20.43
C PHE A 90 5.84 1.17 -19.54
N LEU A 91 6.53 0.04 -19.68
CA LEU A 91 7.71 -0.28 -18.88
C LEU A 91 8.86 0.72 -19.10
N SER A 92 8.99 1.28 -20.31
CA SER A 92 9.97 2.32 -20.63
C SER A 92 9.55 3.70 -20.13
N ARG A 93 8.28 4.09 -20.31
CA ARG A 93 7.71 5.39 -19.89
C ARG A 93 7.88 5.61 -18.39
N PHE A 94 7.65 4.57 -17.59
CA PHE A 94 7.75 4.62 -16.13
C PHE A 94 9.08 4.09 -15.56
N ASN A 95 10.01 3.66 -16.42
CA ASN A 95 11.32 3.10 -16.03
C ASN A 95 11.24 1.94 -15.01
N VAL A 96 10.29 1.02 -15.23
CA VAL A 96 9.97 -0.12 -14.32
C VAL A 96 10.29 -1.48 -14.96
N GLN A 97 11.32 -1.57 -15.82
CA GLN A 97 11.60 -2.83 -16.54
C GLN A 97 11.88 -4.01 -15.60
N GLY A 98 12.49 -3.76 -14.41
CA GLY A 98 12.69 -4.78 -13.37
C GLY A 98 11.39 -5.39 -12.81
N ASN A 99 10.28 -4.66 -12.89
CA ASN A 99 8.96 -5.08 -12.42
C ASN A 99 8.11 -5.68 -13.55
N SER A 100 8.68 -5.97 -14.73
CA SER A 100 7.97 -6.56 -15.88
C SER A 100 7.19 -7.84 -15.57
N HIS A 101 7.59 -8.59 -14.54
CA HIS A 101 6.88 -9.77 -14.06
C HIS A 101 5.53 -9.47 -13.37
N LYS A 102 5.35 -8.25 -12.84
CA LYS A 102 4.09 -7.76 -12.23
C LYS A 102 3.12 -7.17 -13.26
N VAL A 103 3.54 -7.01 -14.51
CA VAL A 103 2.77 -6.30 -15.55
C VAL A 103 2.26 -7.30 -16.58
N ILE A 104 0.95 -7.43 -16.71
CA ILE A 104 0.27 -8.35 -17.62
C ILE A 104 -0.31 -7.54 -18.79
N GLN A 105 0.09 -7.87 -20.01
CA GLN A 105 -0.56 -7.35 -21.22
C GLN A 105 -1.76 -8.22 -21.54
N VAL A 106 -2.95 -7.63 -21.68
CA VAL A 106 -4.09 -8.31 -22.33
C VAL A 106 -4.28 -7.85 -23.77
N ARG A 107 -5.06 -8.63 -24.54
CA ARG A 107 -5.35 -8.39 -25.97
C ARG A 107 -6.82 -8.08 -26.27
N SER A 108 -7.72 -8.27 -25.30
CA SER A 108 -9.13 -7.84 -25.35
C SER A 108 -9.56 -7.34 -23.97
N GLU A 109 -10.62 -6.52 -23.91
CA GLU A 109 -11.24 -6.11 -22.64
C GLU A 109 -11.77 -7.31 -21.85
N GLU A 110 -12.41 -8.27 -22.52
CA GLU A 110 -12.83 -9.54 -21.91
C GLU A 110 -11.69 -10.24 -21.14
N SER A 111 -10.49 -10.22 -21.70
CA SER A 111 -9.32 -10.86 -21.08
C SER A 111 -8.95 -10.24 -19.73
N ILE A 112 -9.28 -8.96 -19.48
CA ILE A 112 -9.07 -8.29 -18.20
C ILE A 112 -9.81 -9.04 -17.10
N PHE A 113 -11.09 -9.34 -17.32
CA PHE A 113 -11.95 -10.01 -16.34
C PHE A 113 -11.51 -11.45 -16.08
N HIS A 114 -11.08 -12.18 -17.11
CA HIS A 114 -10.52 -13.53 -16.93
C HIS A 114 -9.20 -13.50 -16.14
N VAL A 115 -8.32 -12.51 -16.38
CA VAL A 115 -7.07 -12.33 -15.61
C VAL A 115 -7.37 -11.93 -14.17
N LEU A 116 -8.30 -11.00 -13.92
CA LEU A 116 -8.71 -10.62 -12.56
C LEU A 116 -9.24 -11.83 -11.78
N LYS A 117 -10.10 -12.66 -12.39
CA LYS A 117 -10.61 -13.90 -11.81
C LYS A 117 -9.50 -14.91 -11.52
N GLN A 118 -8.50 -15.02 -12.40
CA GLN A 118 -7.36 -15.91 -12.22
C GLN A 118 -6.40 -15.43 -11.11
N LEU A 119 -6.20 -14.12 -10.96
CA LEU A 119 -5.37 -13.53 -9.90
C LEU A 119 -6.07 -13.55 -8.53
N SER A 120 -7.40 -13.44 -8.50
CA SER A 120 -8.23 -13.47 -7.28
C SER A 120 -7.68 -12.53 -6.19
N SER A 121 -7.32 -11.29 -6.58
CA SER A 121 -6.77 -10.29 -5.66
C SER A 121 -7.82 -9.81 -4.66
N LYS A 122 -7.37 -9.46 -3.45
CA LYS A 122 -8.24 -8.98 -2.36
C LYS A 122 -8.81 -7.59 -2.60
N ILE A 123 -8.11 -6.79 -3.42
CA ILE A 123 -8.53 -5.47 -3.89
C ILE A 123 -8.36 -5.45 -5.40
N ASN A 124 -9.36 -4.95 -6.11
CA ASN A 124 -9.38 -4.88 -7.57
C ASN A 124 -9.69 -3.42 -7.99
N LEU A 125 -8.67 -2.71 -8.45
CA LEU A 125 -8.78 -1.32 -8.89
C LEU A 125 -9.05 -1.28 -10.40
N ILE A 126 -10.24 -0.83 -10.80
CA ILE A 126 -10.67 -0.77 -12.20
C ILE A 126 -11.74 0.31 -12.40
N THR A 127 -11.47 1.26 -13.29
CA THR A 127 -12.43 2.30 -13.68
C THR A 127 -13.32 1.77 -14.82
N MET A 128 -14.45 1.14 -14.48
CA MET A 128 -15.34 0.50 -15.48
C MET A 128 -15.78 1.46 -16.60
N ASN A 129 -16.00 2.74 -16.26
CA ASN A 129 -16.37 3.80 -17.21
C ASN A 129 -15.29 4.12 -18.27
N ASN A 130 -14.07 3.58 -18.13
CA ASN A 130 -12.99 3.74 -19.10
C ASN A 130 -12.89 2.60 -20.12
N LEU A 131 -13.69 1.53 -19.97
CA LEU A 131 -13.83 0.44 -20.92
C LEU A 131 -14.90 0.76 -21.99
N GLU A 132 -14.80 0.14 -23.16
CA GLU A 132 -15.78 0.27 -24.25
C GLU A 132 -16.94 -0.74 -24.14
N MET A 133 -16.81 -1.78 -23.31
CA MET A 133 -17.90 -2.72 -22.99
C MET A 133 -19.14 -2.07 -22.36
N SER A 134 -20.31 -2.60 -22.72
CA SER A 134 -21.57 -2.23 -22.06
C SER A 134 -21.73 -2.88 -20.68
N ALA A 135 -22.46 -2.23 -19.78
CA ALA A 135 -22.72 -2.76 -18.42
C ALA A 135 -23.32 -4.19 -18.44
N ASN A 136 -24.17 -4.49 -19.42
CA ASN A 136 -24.78 -5.82 -19.58
C ASN A 136 -23.74 -6.90 -19.92
N GLU A 137 -22.70 -6.57 -20.67
CA GLU A 137 -21.59 -7.49 -20.97
C GLU A 137 -20.71 -7.69 -19.73
N VAL A 138 -20.45 -6.62 -18.98
CA VAL A 138 -19.70 -6.67 -17.71
C VAL A 138 -20.41 -7.56 -16.66
N GLU A 139 -21.74 -7.43 -16.52
CA GLU A 139 -22.55 -8.28 -15.62
C GLU A 139 -22.51 -9.77 -15.99
N ALA A 140 -22.42 -10.10 -17.29
CA ALA A 140 -22.36 -11.48 -17.76
C ALA A 140 -21.11 -12.24 -17.29
N PHE A 141 -20.01 -11.55 -16.94
CA PHE A 141 -18.80 -12.17 -16.39
C PHE A 141 -18.93 -12.61 -14.92
N HIS A 142 -20.05 -12.26 -14.26
CA HIS A 142 -20.35 -12.51 -12.85
C HIS A 142 -19.26 -12.01 -11.90
N LEU A 143 -18.79 -10.79 -12.12
CA LEU A 143 -17.70 -10.19 -11.34
C LEU A 143 -18.03 -10.13 -9.84
N ASP A 144 -19.30 -9.93 -9.50
CA ASP A 144 -19.87 -10.00 -8.15
C ASP A 144 -19.55 -11.30 -7.38
N LYS A 145 -19.36 -12.42 -8.10
CA LYS A 145 -19.08 -13.74 -7.50
C LYS A 145 -17.59 -14.04 -7.33
N PHE A 146 -16.71 -13.24 -7.93
CA PHE A 146 -15.27 -13.54 -7.99
C PHE A 146 -14.37 -12.39 -7.54
N LEU A 147 -14.78 -11.14 -7.76
CA LEU A 147 -14.01 -9.94 -7.40
C LEU A 147 -14.60 -9.33 -6.13
N ILE A 148 -13.86 -9.50 -5.04
CA ILE A 148 -14.10 -8.74 -3.81
C ILE A 148 -13.42 -7.37 -3.90
N ASN A 149 -14.04 -6.36 -3.27
CA ASN A 149 -13.52 -4.99 -3.15
C ASN A 149 -13.06 -4.39 -4.49
N VAL A 150 -14.05 -4.15 -5.37
CA VAL A 150 -13.85 -3.41 -6.63
C VAL A 150 -13.97 -1.91 -6.35
N HIS A 151 -12.94 -1.15 -6.72
CA HIS A 151 -12.88 0.31 -6.54
C HIS A 151 -12.33 1.00 -7.81
N GLU A 152 -12.66 2.28 -8.00
CA GLU A 152 -12.11 3.07 -9.11
C GLU A 152 -10.62 3.41 -8.87
N VAL A 153 -9.86 3.61 -9.95
CA VAL A 153 -8.40 3.81 -9.87
C VAL A 153 -8.04 5.13 -9.17
N ASP A 154 -8.92 6.14 -9.21
CA ASP A 154 -8.69 7.43 -8.54
C ASP A 154 -8.57 7.31 -7.02
N HIS A 155 -9.10 6.24 -6.42
CA HIS A 155 -9.00 5.92 -5.00
C HIS A 155 -7.76 5.11 -4.63
N ILE A 156 -6.77 4.97 -5.52
CA ILE A 156 -5.57 4.14 -5.29
C ILE A 156 -4.89 4.41 -3.93
N ASN A 157 -4.72 5.68 -3.56
CA ASN A 157 -4.04 6.08 -2.31
C ASN A 157 -4.85 5.76 -1.02
N ASP A 158 -6.14 5.41 -1.14
CA ASP A 158 -6.95 4.97 0.00
C ASP A 158 -6.72 3.47 0.33
N TYR A 159 -6.15 2.72 -0.61
CA TYR A 159 -6.05 1.26 -0.58
C TYR A 159 -4.62 0.69 -0.61
N ILE A 160 -3.63 1.47 -1.05
CA ILE A 160 -2.22 1.05 -1.07
C ILE A 160 -1.31 1.99 -0.29
#